data_AF-A0A8I2YV37-F1
#
_entry.id   AF-A0A8I2YV37-F1
#
_cell.length_a   1.000
_cell.length_b   1.000
_cell.length_c   1.000
_cell.angle_alpha   90.00
_cell.angle_beta   90.00
_cell.angle_gamma   90.00
#
_symmetry.space_group_name_H-M   'P 1'
#
loop_
_entity.id
_entity.type
_entity.pdbx_description
1 polymer ?
#
loop_
_entity_poly.entity_id
_entity_poly.type
_entity_poly.pdbx_seq_one_letter_code
_entity_poly.pdbx_strand_id
1 'polypeptide(L)'
;MVTVAQFTVAVVATALKQVPGRNRLSDYSKLTGFPAPNPIYHFDIDKAKPRPYRPFRWEYHQTMSLKKLEPDWWIELEFTYRERIDQRKKLYAERGKQVIDELPGSRAASRECMEMVIQYVCQRYPNQFHYDNWTGVFSNNILGVKVDINTVHPLVFLLEHVPEDFLITQEDLETGLYVLRAAVSCSAVGWNISQKIGRPLHQIHGPVPDYKEKMAFSMDRFFSKMPCDKPIQRGSWGLEVGEPLFAQADGAEWEHRQTQDPDLSLSNVYLRVDWQTLRRMPKSRAIVFNFKALFTPITDFRREPYIPKLVLKVLLGGKESIMEYKNTRHVEHKVIPALKEWAKEQEEIGLVPKDWKERTLNEDPFYPGWKDHYRMHT
;
A
#
# COMPACT_ATOMS: atom_id res chain seq x y z
N MET A 1 20.33 23.94 -69.31
CA MET A 1 19.19 23.07 -68.97
C MET A 1 19.62 22.15 -67.85
N VAL A 2 19.29 22.48 -66.60
CA VAL A 2 19.36 21.54 -65.47
C VAL A 2 18.11 21.84 -64.65
N THR A 3 17.13 20.95 -64.72
CA THR A 3 15.85 21.08 -64.02
C THR A 3 15.94 20.28 -62.74
N VAL A 4 15.94 20.97 -61.60
CA VAL A 4 15.88 20.36 -60.26
C VAL A 4 14.42 20.01 -59.99
N ALA A 5 14.10 18.73 -59.88
CA ALA A 5 12.78 18.26 -59.49
C ALA A 5 12.64 18.33 -57.97
N GLN A 6 11.79 19.25 -57.47
CA GLN A 6 11.35 19.26 -56.08
C GLN A 6 10.36 18.10 -55.85
N PHE A 7 10.75 17.13 -55.03
CA PHE A 7 9.80 16.19 -54.44
C PHE A 7 9.28 16.76 -53.12
N THR A 8 8.06 17.32 -53.15
CA THR A 8 7.32 17.66 -51.93
C THR A 8 6.59 16.40 -51.46
N VAL A 9 7.09 15.74 -50.41
CA VAL A 9 6.35 14.67 -49.73
C VAL A 9 5.30 15.33 -48.85
N ALA A 10 4.03 15.29 -49.29
CA ALA A 10 2.90 15.67 -48.45
C ALA A 10 2.77 14.64 -47.31
N VAL A 11 3.00 15.09 -46.08
CA VAL A 11 2.67 14.32 -44.88
C VAL A 11 1.14 14.31 -44.77
N VAL A 12 0.52 13.20 -45.17
CA VAL A 12 -0.89 12.95 -44.88
C VAL A 12 -1.00 12.60 -43.41
N ALA A 13 -1.46 13.56 -42.60
CA ALA A 13 -1.90 13.30 -41.24
C ALA A 13 -3.18 12.44 -41.29
N THR A 14 -3.02 11.13 -41.20
CA THR A 14 -4.17 10.22 -41.08
C THR A 14 -4.78 10.42 -39.69
N ALA A 15 -5.91 11.13 -39.63
CA ALA A 15 -6.75 11.13 -38.44
C ALA A 15 -7.20 9.68 -38.16
N LEU A 16 -6.62 9.07 -37.13
CA LEU A 16 -7.07 7.77 -36.62
C LEU A 16 -8.53 7.91 -36.23
N LYS A 17 -9.45 7.37 -37.04
CA LYS A 17 -10.86 7.23 -36.67
C LYS A 17 -10.91 6.47 -35.34
N GLN A 18 -11.45 7.12 -34.31
CA GLN A 18 -11.69 6.50 -33.01
C GLN A 18 -12.59 5.28 -33.21
N VAL A 19 -12.06 4.08 -32.91
CA VAL A 19 -12.84 2.84 -32.95
C VAL A 19 -13.78 2.85 -31.72
N PRO A 20 -15.11 2.75 -31.91
CA PRO A 20 -16.05 2.69 -30.79
C PRO A 20 -15.67 1.54 -29.84
N GLY A 21 -15.45 1.85 -28.56
CA GLY A 21 -15.14 0.87 -27.51
C GLY A 21 -13.66 0.68 -27.17
N ARG A 22 -12.70 1.23 -27.95
CA ARG A 22 -11.26 1.13 -27.62
C ARG A 22 -10.91 1.73 -26.25
N ASN A 23 -11.61 2.80 -25.88
CA ASN A 23 -11.36 3.57 -24.66
C ASN A 23 -12.29 3.16 -23.51
N ARG A 24 -13.18 2.18 -23.69
CA ARG A 24 -14.12 1.80 -22.65
C ARG A 24 -13.44 0.87 -21.63
N LEU A 25 -13.45 1.26 -20.36
CA LEU A 25 -12.99 0.37 -19.29
C LEU A 25 -13.89 -0.86 -19.20
N SER A 26 -13.27 -2.01 -18.93
CA SER A 26 -14.04 -3.21 -18.57
C SER A 26 -14.71 -3.01 -17.20
N ASP A 27 -15.85 -3.66 -16.99
CA ASP A 27 -16.50 -3.70 -15.68
C ASP A 27 -15.82 -4.77 -14.82
N TYR A 28 -14.79 -4.37 -14.08
CA TYR A 28 -13.99 -5.26 -13.25
C TYR A 28 -14.76 -5.85 -12.07
N SER A 29 -15.81 -5.18 -11.59
CA SER A 29 -16.66 -5.73 -10.53
C SER A 29 -17.44 -6.93 -11.05
N LYS A 30 -17.99 -6.84 -12.26
CA LYS A 30 -18.61 -7.99 -12.93
C LYS A 30 -17.60 -9.09 -13.30
N LEU A 31 -16.44 -8.72 -13.85
CA LEU A 31 -15.43 -9.70 -14.28
C LEU A 31 -14.85 -10.49 -13.10
N THR A 32 -14.69 -9.86 -11.94
CA THR A 32 -14.13 -10.50 -10.75
C THR A 32 -15.19 -11.18 -9.88
N GLY A 33 -16.44 -10.72 -9.93
CA GLY A 33 -17.47 -11.06 -8.94
C GLY A 33 -17.28 -10.37 -7.59
N PHE A 34 -16.28 -9.50 -7.45
CA PHE A 34 -16.06 -8.69 -6.25
C PHE A 34 -16.90 -7.40 -6.33
N PRO A 35 -17.65 -7.03 -5.28
CA PRO A 35 -18.53 -5.86 -5.31
C PRO A 35 -17.80 -4.55 -5.68
N ALA A 36 -18.52 -3.67 -6.38
CA ALA A 36 -18.10 -2.28 -6.55
C ALA A 36 -18.17 -1.53 -5.20
N PRO A 37 -17.33 -0.51 -4.98
CA PRO A 37 -17.44 0.34 -3.80
C PRO A 37 -18.71 1.20 -3.83
N ASN A 38 -19.20 1.57 -2.65
CA ASN A 38 -20.19 2.62 -2.50
C ASN A 38 -19.56 4.00 -2.79
N PRO A 39 -20.22 4.91 -3.53
CA PRO A 39 -19.70 6.24 -3.80
C PRO A 39 -19.74 7.16 -2.58
N ILE A 40 -18.74 8.04 -2.44
CA ILE A 40 -18.73 9.22 -1.55
C ILE A 40 -18.81 10.47 -2.42
N TYR A 41 -20.00 11.07 -2.53
CA TYR A 41 -20.19 12.28 -3.33
C TYR A 41 -19.57 13.52 -2.67
N HIS A 42 -19.64 13.64 -1.35
CA HIS A 42 -19.16 14.81 -0.61
C HIS A 42 -17.78 14.58 0.01
N PHE A 43 -16.91 13.86 -0.70
CA PHE A 43 -15.55 13.59 -0.22
C PHE A 43 -14.72 14.87 -0.22
N ASP A 44 -14.27 15.27 0.98
CA ASP A 44 -13.37 16.40 1.21
C ASP A 44 -11.97 15.85 1.52
N ILE A 45 -11.08 15.92 0.52
CA ILE A 45 -9.72 15.41 0.64
C ILE A 45 -8.97 16.08 1.79
N ASP A 46 -9.18 17.37 2.04
CA ASP A 46 -8.41 18.14 3.02
C ASP A 46 -8.82 17.83 4.46
N LYS A 47 -9.97 17.16 4.64
CA LYS A 47 -10.44 16.66 5.95
C LYS A 47 -10.32 15.15 6.09
N ALA A 48 -10.10 14.42 5.01
CA ALA A 48 -10.09 12.97 4.98
C ALA A 48 -8.96 12.41 5.87
N LYS A 49 -9.25 11.38 6.67
CA LYS A 49 -8.28 10.73 7.57
C LYS A 49 -8.20 9.23 7.27
N PRO A 50 -7.03 8.60 7.38
CA PRO A 50 -6.90 7.16 7.17
C PRO A 50 -7.56 6.38 8.31
N ARG A 51 -8.08 5.17 8.07
CA ARG A 51 -8.60 4.35 9.18
C ARG A 51 -7.50 4.08 10.22
N PRO A 52 -7.81 4.09 11.53
CA PRO A 52 -6.81 3.98 12.59
C PRO A 52 -6.37 2.52 12.82
N TYR A 53 -5.68 1.94 11.85
CA TYR A 53 -5.22 0.56 11.93
C TYR A 53 -4.22 0.34 13.07
N ARG A 54 -4.49 -0.66 13.89
CA ARG A 54 -3.71 -1.22 15.00
C ARG A 54 -3.57 -2.74 14.83
N PRO A 55 -2.86 -3.23 13.80
CA PRO A 55 -2.72 -4.67 13.51
C PRO A 55 -1.76 -5.38 14.48
N PHE A 56 -1.85 -5.06 15.77
CA PHE A 56 -1.10 -5.69 16.84
C PHE A 56 -1.78 -6.99 17.27
N ARG A 57 -0.99 -8.04 17.46
CA ARG A 57 -1.50 -9.37 17.81
C ARG A 57 -0.66 -9.98 18.92
N TRP A 58 -1.35 -10.62 19.85
CA TRP A 58 -0.76 -11.33 20.97
C TRP A 58 -1.42 -12.69 21.15
N GLU A 59 -0.67 -13.67 21.68
CA GLU A 59 -0.74 -15.11 21.35
C GLU A 59 -0.32 -15.38 19.90
N TYR A 60 0.83 -14.81 19.54
CA TYR A 60 1.29 -14.73 18.17
C TYR A 60 1.74 -16.08 17.61
N HIS A 61 0.95 -16.61 16.69
CA HIS A 61 1.41 -17.60 15.71
C HIS A 61 1.71 -16.90 14.39
N GLN A 62 2.92 -17.10 13.85
CA GLN A 62 3.31 -16.56 12.55
C GLN A 62 2.44 -17.18 11.45
N THR A 63 1.44 -16.42 11.01
CA THR A 63 0.47 -16.80 9.96
C THR A 63 0.30 -15.63 8.99
N MET A 64 -0.28 -15.90 7.81
CA MET A 64 -0.52 -14.86 6.80
C MET A 64 -1.51 -13.76 7.24
N SER A 65 -2.31 -14.01 8.29
CA SER A 65 -3.14 -12.97 8.95
C SER A 65 -4.12 -12.26 7.99
N LEU A 66 -4.70 -13.03 7.08
CA LEU A 66 -5.51 -12.51 5.98
C LEU A 66 -6.93 -12.24 6.45
N LYS A 67 -7.47 -11.08 6.06
CA LYS A 67 -8.89 -10.74 6.18
C LYS A 67 -9.47 -10.57 4.79
N LYS A 68 -10.78 -10.70 4.65
CA LYS A 68 -11.46 -10.34 3.40
C LYS A 68 -11.28 -8.84 3.16
N LEU A 69 -10.93 -8.45 1.93
CA LEU A 69 -10.90 -7.04 1.54
C LEU A 69 -12.32 -6.48 1.60
N GLU A 70 -12.47 -5.32 2.24
CA GLU A 70 -13.72 -4.59 2.24
C GLU A 70 -13.84 -3.78 0.93
N PRO A 71 -14.96 -3.88 0.18
CA PRO A 71 -15.09 -3.21 -1.11
C PRO A 71 -14.84 -1.70 -1.05
N ASP A 72 -15.27 -1.02 0.00
CA ASP A 72 -15.18 0.44 0.15
C ASP A 72 -13.77 0.93 0.54
N TRP A 73 -12.82 0.01 0.78
CA TRP A 73 -11.52 0.30 1.37
C TRP A 73 -10.36 -0.37 0.63
N TRP A 74 -10.43 -0.39 -0.71
CA TRP A 74 -9.29 -0.82 -1.53
C TRP A 74 -8.24 0.29 -1.69
N ILE A 75 -8.69 1.51 -2.03
CA ILE A 75 -7.79 2.67 -2.19
C ILE A 75 -8.26 3.81 -1.29
N GLU A 76 -7.44 4.12 -0.29
CA GLU A 76 -7.76 5.08 0.76
C GLU A 76 -7.06 6.41 0.51
N LEU A 77 -7.84 7.49 0.38
CA LEU A 77 -7.32 8.85 0.24
C LEU A 77 -7.47 9.60 1.57
N GLU A 78 -6.48 10.40 1.92
CA GLU A 78 -6.50 11.25 3.12
C GLU A 78 -5.77 12.59 2.86
N PHE A 79 -5.83 13.50 3.82
CA PHE A 79 -5.39 14.90 3.71
C PHE A 79 -3.96 15.11 3.21
N THR A 80 -3.08 14.14 3.39
CA THR A 80 -1.69 14.12 2.94
C THR A 80 -1.55 13.78 1.44
N TYR A 81 -2.63 13.42 0.74
CA TYR A 81 -2.61 12.97 -0.67
C TYR A 81 -1.75 13.83 -1.61
N ARG A 82 -1.93 15.17 -1.62
CA ARG A 82 -1.19 16.05 -2.55
C ARG A 82 0.31 16.03 -2.25
N GLU A 83 0.67 16.12 -0.98
CA GLU A 83 2.04 16.06 -0.52
C GLU A 83 2.68 14.71 -0.86
N ARG A 84 1.98 13.60 -0.61
CA ARG A 84 2.49 12.25 -0.91
C ARG A 84 2.68 12.03 -2.40
N ILE A 85 1.77 12.50 -3.25
CA ILE A 85 1.96 12.42 -4.70
C ILE A 85 3.20 13.20 -5.14
N ASP A 86 3.41 14.42 -4.64
CA ASP A 86 4.61 15.21 -4.95
C ASP A 86 5.91 14.53 -4.48
N GLN A 87 5.94 14.04 -3.24
CA GLN A 87 7.07 13.26 -2.70
C GLN A 87 7.39 12.04 -3.57
N ARG A 88 6.37 11.28 -4.00
CA ARG A 88 6.53 10.09 -4.86
C ARG A 88 7.12 10.44 -6.22
N LYS A 89 6.68 11.55 -6.83
CA LYS A 89 7.22 12.04 -8.11
C LYS A 89 8.69 12.43 -8.00
N LYS A 90 9.05 13.18 -6.95
CA LYS A 90 10.45 13.55 -6.66
C LYS A 90 11.32 12.32 -6.44
N LEU A 91 10.84 11.37 -5.62
CA LEU A 91 11.56 10.13 -5.35
C LEU A 91 11.81 9.32 -6.63
N TYR A 92 10.82 9.21 -7.53
CA TYR A 92 11.01 8.52 -8.80
C TYR A 92 12.03 9.23 -9.69
N ALA A 93 12.00 10.57 -9.76
CA ALA A 93 12.98 11.34 -10.51
C ALA A 93 14.42 11.11 -10.00
N GLU A 94 14.60 10.95 -8.70
CA GLU A 94 15.90 10.73 -8.06
C GLU A 94 16.38 9.26 -8.14
N ARG A 95 15.47 8.29 -7.97
CA ARG A 95 15.83 6.88 -7.74
C ARG A 95 15.49 5.95 -8.90
N GLY A 96 14.72 6.41 -9.89
CA GLY A 96 14.44 5.70 -11.14
C GLY A 96 13.98 4.25 -10.94
N LYS A 97 14.80 3.29 -11.40
CA LYS A 97 14.49 1.85 -11.36
C LYS A 97 14.34 1.25 -9.97
N GLN A 98 14.82 1.94 -8.92
CA GLN A 98 14.58 1.49 -7.55
C GLN A 98 13.10 1.69 -7.14
N VAL A 99 12.37 2.59 -7.82
CA VAL A 99 10.99 3.00 -7.53
C VAL A 99 9.99 2.54 -8.58
N ILE A 100 10.36 2.47 -9.86
CA ILE A 100 9.54 1.84 -10.90
C ILE A 100 10.43 0.93 -11.76
N ASP A 101 10.10 -0.35 -11.83
CA ASP A 101 10.72 -1.27 -12.78
C ASP A 101 9.71 -2.28 -13.31
N GLU A 102 9.97 -2.77 -14.51
CA GLU A 102 9.16 -3.81 -15.14
C GLU A 102 9.97 -4.67 -16.11
N LEU A 103 9.57 -5.93 -16.21
CA LEU A 103 10.14 -6.91 -17.13
C LEU A 103 9.28 -7.04 -18.38
N PRO A 104 9.86 -7.42 -19.54
CA PRO A 104 9.10 -7.69 -20.76
C PRO A 104 7.91 -8.62 -20.53
N GLY A 105 6.79 -8.37 -21.20
CA GLY A 105 5.56 -9.17 -21.04
C GLY A 105 4.66 -8.80 -19.85
N SER A 106 5.09 -7.88 -18.97
CA SER A 106 4.28 -7.43 -17.83
C SER A 106 3.33 -6.26 -18.13
N ARG A 107 3.54 -5.58 -19.27
CA ARG A 107 2.81 -4.36 -19.66
C ARG A 107 1.29 -4.50 -19.60
N ALA A 108 0.75 -5.64 -20.05
CA ALA A 108 -0.69 -5.90 -20.06
C ALA A 108 -1.27 -6.00 -18.64
N ALA A 109 -0.54 -6.63 -17.71
CA ALA A 109 -0.93 -6.72 -16.30
C ALA A 109 -0.84 -5.34 -15.62
N SER A 110 0.20 -4.56 -15.90
CA SER A 110 0.33 -3.18 -15.42
C SER A 110 -0.81 -2.29 -15.93
N ARG A 111 -1.20 -2.43 -17.20
CA ARG A 111 -2.35 -1.74 -17.79
C ARG A 111 -3.65 -2.14 -17.12
N GLU A 112 -3.87 -3.43 -16.90
CA GLU A 112 -5.06 -3.92 -16.20
C GLU A 112 -5.16 -3.36 -14.77
N CYS A 113 -4.04 -3.34 -14.04
CA CYS A 113 -3.97 -2.75 -12.70
C CYS A 113 -4.39 -1.27 -12.72
N MET A 114 -3.83 -0.49 -13.63
CA MET A 114 -4.21 0.92 -13.83
C MET A 114 -5.71 1.07 -14.12
N GLU A 115 -6.27 0.27 -15.02
CA GLU A 115 -7.70 0.31 -15.38
C GLU A 115 -8.61 -0.03 -14.18
N MET A 116 -8.24 -1.05 -13.39
CA MET A 116 -8.95 -1.39 -12.16
C MET A 116 -8.93 -0.23 -11.14
N VAL A 117 -7.76 0.40 -10.96
CA VAL A 117 -7.58 1.56 -10.09
C VAL A 117 -8.45 2.73 -10.56
N ILE A 118 -8.43 3.07 -11.86
CA ILE A 118 -9.27 4.12 -12.43
C ILE A 118 -10.74 3.85 -12.15
N GLN A 119 -11.22 2.63 -12.43
CA GLN A 119 -12.61 2.27 -12.17
C GLN A 119 -12.95 2.50 -10.69
N TYR A 120 -12.10 2.03 -9.78
CA TYR A 120 -12.33 2.15 -8.35
C TYR A 120 -12.41 3.60 -7.88
N VAL A 121 -11.42 4.43 -8.21
CA VAL A 121 -11.39 5.82 -7.72
C VAL A 121 -12.53 6.67 -8.31
N CYS A 122 -12.93 6.41 -9.56
CA CYS A 122 -14.08 7.08 -10.18
C CYS A 122 -15.41 6.63 -9.56
N GLN A 123 -15.53 5.37 -9.13
CA GLN A 123 -16.73 4.87 -8.45
C GLN A 123 -16.79 5.31 -6.98
N ARG A 124 -15.66 5.26 -6.26
CA ARG A 124 -15.59 5.60 -4.84
C ARG A 124 -15.62 7.10 -4.57
N TYR A 125 -14.97 7.91 -5.41
CA TYR A 125 -14.88 9.37 -5.23
C TYR A 125 -15.30 10.11 -6.53
N PRO A 126 -16.57 9.99 -6.97
CA PRO A 126 -17.02 10.41 -8.30
C PRO A 126 -16.91 11.92 -8.58
N ASN A 127 -16.90 12.77 -7.55
CA ASN A 127 -16.71 14.21 -7.71
C ASN A 127 -15.22 14.61 -7.79
N GLN A 128 -14.31 13.71 -7.41
CA GLN A 128 -12.88 13.93 -7.41
C GLN A 128 -12.19 13.36 -8.64
N PHE A 129 -12.71 12.25 -9.18
CA PHE A 129 -12.14 11.58 -10.35
C PHE A 129 -13.21 11.28 -11.39
N HIS A 130 -12.84 11.48 -12.65
CA HIS A 130 -13.69 11.19 -13.79
C HIS A 130 -12.90 10.49 -14.87
N TYR A 131 -13.51 9.52 -15.55
CA TYR A 131 -12.96 8.89 -16.73
C TYR A 131 -13.93 8.97 -17.90
N ASP A 132 -13.47 9.56 -19.00
CA ASP A 132 -14.24 9.68 -20.22
C ASP A 132 -13.96 8.48 -21.14
N ASN A 133 -14.96 7.60 -21.27
CA ASN A 133 -14.89 6.41 -22.11
C ASN A 133 -14.82 6.71 -23.62
N TRP A 134 -15.11 7.94 -24.06
CA TRP A 134 -15.02 8.34 -25.46
C TRP A 134 -13.61 8.78 -25.80
N THR A 135 -13.06 9.71 -25.02
CA THR A 135 -11.74 10.28 -25.27
C THR A 135 -10.59 9.43 -24.70
N GLY A 136 -10.84 8.62 -23.68
CA GLY A 136 -9.79 7.92 -22.93
C GLY A 136 -9.09 8.80 -21.89
N VAL A 137 -9.66 9.97 -21.59
CA VAL A 137 -9.07 10.93 -20.66
C VAL A 137 -9.54 10.67 -19.22
N PHE A 138 -8.59 10.48 -18.32
CA PHE A 138 -8.80 10.51 -16.87
C PHE A 138 -8.58 11.92 -16.35
N SER A 139 -9.49 12.40 -15.50
CA SER A 139 -9.42 13.68 -14.81
C SER A 139 -9.31 13.45 -13.31
N ASN A 140 -8.32 14.10 -12.69
CA ASN A 140 -8.10 14.12 -11.25
C ASN A 140 -8.26 15.55 -10.75
N ASN A 141 -9.43 15.86 -10.17
CA ASN A 141 -9.80 17.19 -9.72
C ASN A 141 -9.05 17.61 -8.45
N ILE A 142 -8.59 16.64 -7.64
CA ILE A 142 -7.78 16.92 -6.45
C ILE A 142 -6.46 17.60 -6.83
N LEU A 143 -5.82 17.10 -7.89
CA LEU A 143 -4.55 17.63 -8.42
C LEU A 143 -4.74 18.66 -9.54
N GLY A 144 -5.94 18.79 -10.10
CA GLY A 144 -6.22 19.67 -11.24
C GLY A 144 -5.59 19.20 -12.56
N VAL A 145 -5.40 17.89 -12.74
CA VAL A 145 -4.69 17.30 -13.90
C VAL A 145 -5.59 16.39 -14.73
N LYS A 146 -5.27 16.28 -16.03
CA LYS A 146 -5.91 15.36 -16.98
C LYS A 146 -4.84 14.57 -17.74
N VAL A 147 -5.11 13.29 -18.00
CA VAL A 147 -4.18 12.40 -18.69
C VAL A 147 -4.93 11.48 -19.65
N ASP A 148 -4.44 11.33 -20.88
CA ASP A 148 -4.88 10.26 -21.79
C ASP A 148 -4.25 8.95 -21.34
N ILE A 149 -5.09 8.01 -20.89
CA ILE A 149 -4.60 6.75 -20.34
C ILE A 149 -3.90 5.91 -21.40
N ASN A 150 -4.12 6.15 -22.70
CA ASN A 150 -3.53 5.40 -23.79
C ASN A 150 -2.07 5.80 -24.09
N THR A 151 -1.65 7.00 -23.66
CA THR A 151 -0.30 7.51 -23.90
C THR A 151 0.58 7.45 -22.66
N VAL A 152 -0.01 7.46 -21.47
CA VAL A 152 0.74 7.36 -20.20
C VAL A 152 1.17 5.92 -19.92
N HIS A 153 2.38 5.77 -19.37
CA HIS A 153 2.85 4.49 -18.87
C HIS A 153 2.04 4.06 -17.63
N PRO A 154 1.48 2.82 -17.56
CA PRO A 154 0.58 2.44 -16.47
C PRO A 154 1.16 2.59 -15.06
N LEU A 155 2.41 2.18 -14.83
CA LEU A 155 3.05 2.35 -13.52
C LEU A 155 3.31 3.82 -13.15
N VAL A 156 3.51 4.69 -14.14
CA VAL A 156 3.69 6.14 -13.91
C VAL A 156 2.34 6.78 -13.57
N PHE A 157 1.26 6.37 -14.22
CA PHE A 157 -0.09 6.77 -13.82
C PHE A 157 -0.37 6.41 -12.35
N LEU A 158 -0.05 5.17 -11.95
CA LEU A 158 -0.23 4.72 -10.56
C LEU A 158 0.60 5.55 -9.58
N LEU A 159 1.87 5.86 -9.91
CA LEU A 159 2.74 6.72 -9.13
C LEU A 159 2.12 8.10 -8.88
N GLU A 160 1.60 8.72 -9.94
CA GLU A 160 1.19 10.13 -9.97
C GLU A 160 -0.24 10.40 -9.50
N HIS A 161 -1.07 9.37 -9.32
CA HIS A 161 -2.48 9.54 -8.96
C HIS A 161 -2.93 8.79 -7.73
N VAL A 162 -2.18 7.79 -7.25
CA VAL A 162 -2.56 7.03 -6.06
C VAL A 162 -1.35 6.92 -5.11
N PRO A 163 -1.49 7.33 -3.84
CA PRO A 163 -0.39 7.28 -2.87
C PRO A 163 -0.23 5.87 -2.27
N GLU A 164 -0.31 4.83 -3.11
CA GLU A 164 -0.08 3.43 -2.75
C GLU A 164 0.97 2.81 -3.66
N ASP A 165 1.70 1.84 -3.13
CA ASP A 165 2.66 1.06 -3.88
C ASP A 165 1.95 -0.15 -4.51
N PHE A 166 2.35 -0.55 -5.71
CA PHE A 166 1.77 -1.66 -6.47
C PHE A 166 2.87 -2.59 -6.97
N LEU A 167 2.82 -3.85 -6.57
CA LEU A 167 3.71 -4.92 -7.00
C LEU A 167 2.87 -5.98 -7.72
N ILE A 168 3.23 -6.28 -8.96
CA ILE A 168 2.48 -7.16 -9.84
C ILE A 168 3.31 -8.42 -10.08
N THR A 169 2.78 -9.55 -9.62
CA THR A 169 3.36 -10.87 -9.88
C THR A 169 2.61 -11.60 -10.98
N GLN A 170 3.34 -12.32 -11.82
CA GLN A 170 2.77 -13.21 -12.83
C GLN A 170 3.31 -14.61 -12.63
N GLU A 171 2.50 -15.59 -13.00
CA GLU A 171 2.92 -16.98 -13.04
C GLU A 171 3.98 -17.17 -14.12
N ASP A 172 5.10 -17.74 -13.72
CA ASP A 172 6.13 -18.24 -14.61
C ASP A 172 5.66 -19.60 -15.15
N LEU A 173 5.53 -19.73 -16.47
CA LEU A 173 4.93 -20.92 -17.09
C LEU A 173 5.84 -22.16 -17.04
N GLU A 174 7.14 -21.99 -16.82
CA GLU A 174 8.09 -23.10 -16.71
C GLU A 174 8.07 -23.71 -15.30
N THR A 175 7.98 -22.85 -14.28
CA THR A 175 8.08 -23.26 -12.88
C THR A 175 6.73 -23.31 -12.14
N GLY A 176 5.70 -22.66 -12.67
CA GLY A 176 4.40 -22.46 -11.99
C GLY A 176 4.46 -21.47 -10.81
N LEU A 177 5.60 -20.83 -10.57
CA LEU A 177 5.79 -19.90 -9.45
C LEU A 177 5.39 -18.48 -9.83
N TYR A 178 4.88 -17.71 -8.86
CA TYR A 178 4.60 -16.29 -9.08
C TYR A 178 5.87 -15.47 -8.89
N VAL A 179 6.22 -14.71 -9.91
CA VAL A 179 7.43 -13.88 -10.00
C VAL A 179 7.05 -12.41 -10.04
N LEU A 180 7.77 -11.53 -9.33
CA LEU A 180 7.57 -10.09 -9.43
C LEU A 180 8.01 -9.58 -10.81
N ARG A 181 7.07 -9.08 -11.62
CA ARG A 181 7.31 -8.70 -13.02
C ARG A 181 7.19 -7.21 -13.28
N ALA A 182 6.44 -6.48 -12.48
CA ALA A 182 6.30 -5.04 -12.57
C ALA A 182 6.01 -4.45 -11.19
N ALA A 183 6.53 -3.27 -10.89
CA ALA A 183 6.23 -2.59 -9.64
C ALA A 183 6.38 -1.08 -9.72
N VAL A 184 5.59 -0.38 -8.91
CA VAL A 184 5.84 0.98 -8.45
C VAL A 184 5.84 0.98 -6.93
N SER A 185 6.94 1.40 -6.30
CA SER A 185 7.08 1.40 -4.84
C SER A 185 7.89 2.59 -4.35
N CYS A 186 7.25 3.50 -3.64
CA CYS A 186 7.87 4.67 -3.03
C CYS A 186 7.97 4.58 -1.51
N SER A 187 7.32 3.59 -0.92
CA SER A 187 7.25 3.41 0.52
C SER A 187 8.05 2.19 1.01
N ALA A 188 9.06 1.74 0.26
CA ALA A 188 9.86 0.58 0.65
C ALA A 188 10.91 0.93 1.72
N VAL A 189 10.92 0.16 2.82
CA VAL A 189 11.85 0.31 3.94
C VAL A 189 12.71 -0.94 4.08
N GLY A 190 14.03 -0.75 3.99
CA GLY A 190 15.04 -1.82 4.02
C GLY A 190 15.19 -2.59 2.72
N TRP A 191 14.48 -2.20 1.64
CA TRP A 191 14.56 -2.81 0.32
C TRP A 191 14.11 -1.87 -0.80
N ASN A 192 14.44 -2.20 -2.05
CA ASN A 192 13.90 -1.53 -3.25
C ASN A 192 13.57 -2.52 -4.38
N ILE A 193 12.90 -2.04 -5.44
CA ILE A 193 12.43 -2.90 -6.53
C ILE A 193 13.58 -3.61 -7.24
N SER A 194 14.72 -2.95 -7.47
CA SER A 194 15.85 -3.54 -8.19
C SER A 194 16.41 -4.80 -7.49
N GLN A 195 16.23 -4.91 -6.17
CA GLN A 195 16.62 -6.09 -5.40
C GLN A 195 15.60 -7.25 -5.50
N LYS A 196 14.36 -6.98 -5.92
CA LYS A 196 13.23 -7.92 -5.84
C LYS A 196 12.65 -8.30 -7.22
N ILE A 197 12.80 -7.44 -8.23
CA ILE A 197 12.28 -7.65 -9.57
C ILE A 197 12.83 -8.96 -10.17
N GLY A 198 12.00 -9.71 -10.88
CA GLY A 198 12.36 -10.99 -11.49
C GLY A 198 12.49 -12.16 -10.52
N ARG A 199 12.26 -11.97 -9.22
CA ARG A 199 12.36 -13.04 -8.22
C ARG A 199 11.00 -13.66 -7.89
N PRO A 200 10.95 -14.98 -7.63
CA PRO A 200 9.77 -15.62 -7.07
C PRO A 200 9.55 -15.25 -5.60
N LEU A 201 8.34 -15.46 -5.08
CA LEU A 201 7.94 -15.07 -3.73
C LEU A 201 8.90 -15.55 -2.64
N HIS A 202 9.38 -16.79 -2.70
CA HIS A 202 10.28 -17.34 -1.69
C HIS A 202 11.64 -16.65 -1.63
N GLN A 203 12.15 -16.13 -2.76
CA GLN A 203 13.39 -15.35 -2.78
C GLN A 203 13.16 -13.91 -2.33
N ILE A 204 12.01 -13.32 -2.66
CA ILE A 204 11.63 -11.98 -2.20
C ILE A 204 11.57 -11.95 -0.66
N HIS A 205 10.98 -12.98 -0.07
CA HIS A 205 10.75 -13.11 1.38
C HIS A 205 11.87 -13.85 2.12
N GLY A 206 12.99 -14.19 1.47
CA GLY A 206 14.13 -14.87 2.11
C GLY A 206 14.60 -14.25 3.45
N PRO A 207 14.61 -12.90 3.62
CA PRO A 207 14.98 -12.27 4.89
C PRO A 207 13.94 -12.40 6.02
N VAL A 208 12.70 -12.83 5.73
CA VAL A 208 11.62 -12.88 6.73
C VAL A 208 11.78 -14.12 7.61
N PRO A 209 11.89 -13.95 8.96
CA PRO A 209 12.06 -15.08 9.87
C PRO A 209 10.91 -16.10 9.76
N ASP A 210 11.25 -17.38 9.84
CA ASP A 210 10.36 -18.54 9.71
C ASP A 210 9.62 -18.66 8.36
N TYR A 211 9.90 -17.80 7.36
CA TYR A 211 9.16 -17.83 6.10
C TYR A 211 9.35 -19.15 5.36
N LYS A 212 10.60 -19.58 5.19
CA LYS A 212 10.93 -20.79 4.41
C LYS A 212 10.31 -22.03 5.05
N GLU A 213 10.39 -22.12 6.38
CA GLU A 213 9.97 -23.30 7.14
C GLU A 213 8.47 -23.35 7.38
N LYS A 214 7.81 -22.20 7.59
CA LYS A 214 6.40 -22.14 8.03
C LYS A 214 5.43 -21.56 7.00
N MET A 215 5.90 -20.79 6.01
CA MET A 215 5.01 -20.00 5.15
C MET A 215 5.15 -20.29 3.65
N ALA A 216 6.34 -20.63 3.15
CA ALA A 216 6.63 -20.70 1.72
C ALA A 216 5.63 -21.57 0.95
N PHE A 217 5.44 -22.82 1.36
CA PHE A 217 4.49 -23.73 0.71
C PHE A 217 3.04 -23.23 0.74
N SER A 218 2.61 -22.68 1.87
CA SER A 218 1.26 -22.11 2.02
C SER A 218 1.07 -20.91 1.11
N MET A 219 2.09 -20.04 1.01
CA MET A 219 2.08 -18.85 0.17
C MET A 219 1.99 -19.21 -1.32
N ASP A 220 2.83 -20.13 -1.80
CA ASP A 220 2.82 -20.55 -3.21
C ASP A 220 1.48 -21.19 -3.58
N ARG A 221 0.94 -22.07 -2.71
CA ARG A 221 -0.39 -22.66 -2.89
C ARG A 221 -1.50 -21.61 -2.88
N PHE A 222 -1.40 -20.61 -2.01
CA PHE A 222 -2.36 -19.51 -1.94
C PHE A 222 -2.35 -18.70 -3.24
N PHE A 223 -1.18 -18.29 -3.73
CA PHE A 223 -1.04 -17.54 -4.98
C PHE A 223 -1.52 -18.34 -6.20
N SER A 224 -1.25 -19.65 -6.27
CA SER A 224 -1.76 -20.48 -7.35
C SER A 224 -3.30 -20.57 -7.35
N LYS A 225 -3.93 -20.66 -6.17
CA LYS A 225 -5.38 -20.92 -6.05
C LYS A 225 -6.26 -19.71 -5.77
N MET A 226 -5.67 -18.54 -5.51
CA MET A 226 -6.40 -17.33 -5.16
C MET A 226 -7.49 -17.02 -6.21
N PRO A 227 -8.77 -16.88 -5.87
CA PRO A 227 -9.78 -16.53 -6.85
C PRO A 227 -9.89 -15.00 -7.03
N CYS A 228 -10.54 -14.55 -8.10
CA CYS A 228 -10.71 -13.11 -8.37
C CYS A 228 -11.74 -12.44 -7.43
N ASP A 229 -12.73 -13.20 -6.95
CA ASP A 229 -13.88 -12.72 -6.16
C ASP A 229 -13.59 -12.57 -4.66
N LYS A 230 -12.45 -13.09 -4.17
CA LYS A 230 -12.06 -13.06 -2.75
C LYS A 230 -10.68 -12.42 -2.55
N PRO A 231 -10.52 -11.14 -2.91
CA PRO A 231 -9.32 -10.39 -2.52
C PRO A 231 -9.20 -10.30 -1.00
N ILE A 232 -7.97 -10.16 -0.54
CA ILE A 232 -7.65 -10.12 0.90
C ILE A 232 -6.97 -8.81 1.27
N GLN A 233 -7.01 -8.49 2.56
CA GLN A 233 -6.32 -7.35 3.17
C GLN A 233 -5.65 -7.77 4.47
N ARG A 234 -4.59 -7.06 4.86
CA ARG A 234 -3.89 -7.23 6.14
C ARG A 234 -3.04 -6.00 6.47
N GLY A 235 -2.63 -5.87 7.73
CA GLY A 235 -1.64 -4.89 8.14
C GLY A 235 -0.28 -5.54 8.46
N SER A 236 0.80 -4.94 7.97
CA SER A 236 2.11 -5.04 8.61
C SER A 236 2.36 -3.76 9.40
N TRP A 237 3.26 -3.80 10.39
CA TRP A 237 3.54 -2.63 11.21
C TRP A 237 5.00 -2.59 11.67
N GLY A 238 5.48 -1.37 11.94
CA GLY A 238 6.75 -1.04 12.56
C GLY A 238 6.63 0.24 13.39
N LEU A 239 7.67 0.58 14.15
CA LEU A 239 7.78 1.88 14.81
C LEU A 239 8.92 2.65 14.15
N GLU A 240 8.67 3.92 13.87
CA GLU A 240 9.52 4.75 13.03
C GLU A 240 9.78 6.11 13.67
N VAL A 241 10.97 6.64 13.46
CA VAL A 241 11.26 8.06 13.71
C VAL A 241 10.82 8.86 12.48
N GLY A 242 9.93 9.83 12.68
CA GLY A 242 9.29 10.56 11.60
C GLY A 242 8.38 9.68 10.73
N GLU A 243 8.17 10.08 9.48
CA GLU A 243 7.29 9.41 8.53
C GLU A 243 8.02 8.98 7.24
N PRO A 244 9.07 8.14 7.34
CA PRO A 244 9.90 7.80 6.19
C PRO A 244 9.12 6.95 5.19
N LEU A 245 8.95 7.47 3.98
CA LEU A 245 8.43 6.67 2.85
C LEU A 245 9.50 5.69 2.38
N PHE A 246 10.65 6.19 1.93
CA PHE A 246 11.70 5.40 1.31
C PHE A 246 12.98 5.45 2.13
N ALA A 247 13.31 4.38 2.84
CA ALA A 247 14.56 4.27 3.59
C ALA A 247 15.27 2.97 3.20
N GLN A 248 16.45 3.08 2.59
CA GLN A 248 17.22 1.92 2.10
C GLN A 248 18.23 1.49 3.15
N ALA A 249 18.48 0.18 3.28
CA ALA A 249 19.34 -0.37 4.33
C ALA A 249 20.79 0.16 4.30
N ASP A 250 21.23 0.67 3.14
CA ASP A 250 22.53 1.27 2.87
C ASP A 250 22.48 2.81 2.80
N GLY A 251 21.34 3.44 3.10
CA GLY A 251 21.14 4.88 3.08
C GLY A 251 21.31 5.55 4.45
N ALA A 252 21.61 6.85 4.44
CA ALA A 252 21.69 7.67 5.66
C ALA A 252 20.37 7.65 6.46
N GLU A 253 19.23 7.53 5.75
CA GLU A 253 17.91 7.40 6.35
C GLU A 253 17.73 6.09 7.15
N TRP A 254 18.66 5.14 7.08
CA TRP A 254 18.63 3.90 7.87
C TRP A 254 19.57 3.92 9.08
N GLU A 255 20.60 4.77 9.07
CA GLU A 255 21.63 4.81 10.12
C GLU A 255 21.05 5.10 11.51
N HIS A 256 20.02 5.96 11.59
CA HIS A 256 19.36 6.28 12.85
C HIS A 256 18.75 5.04 13.55
N ARG A 257 18.47 3.96 12.80
CA ARG A 257 17.95 2.70 13.37
C ARG A 257 19.00 1.86 14.09
N GLN A 258 20.29 2.22 13.96
CA GLN A 258 21.39 1.47 14.57
C GLN A 258 21.69 1.92 16.01
N THR A 259 21.15 3.07 16.43
CA THR A 259 21.42 3.66 17.74
C THR A 259 20.12 4.11 18.42
N GLN A 260 20.19 4.36 19.73
CA GLN A 260 19.11 4.97 20.50
C GLN A 260 19.50 6.41 20.80
N ASP A 261 18.84 7.35 20.13
CA ASP A 261 19.07 8.78 20.36
C ASP A 261 18.49 9.19 21.74
N PRO A 262 19.33 9.62 22.71
CA PRO A 262 18.85 10.02 24.03
C PRO A 262 17.91 11.23 23.99
N ASP A 263 17.99 12.07 22.96
CA ASP A 263 17.20 13.29 22.81
C ASP A 263 15.91 13.09 21.98
N LEU A 264 15.67 11.86 21.50
CA LEU A 264 14.47 11.52 20.74
C LEU A 264 13.19 11.88 21.53
N SER A 265 12.39 12.78 20.95
CA SER A 265 11.06 13.08 21.45
C SER A 265 10.06 12.01 21.03
N LEU A 266 9.19 11.60 21.96
CA LEU A 266 8.04 10.72 21.68
C LEU A 266 7.10 11.28 20.60
N SER A 267 7.01 12.60 20.48
CA SER A 267 6.19 13.24 19.43
C SER A 267 6.74 13.02 18.01
N ASN A 268 8.00 12.58 17.89
CA ASN A 268 8.62 12.23 16.62
C ASN A 268 8.63 10.71 16.36
N VAL A 269 7.95 9.91 17.20
CA VAL A 269 7.83 8.46 17.02
C VAL A 269 6.44 8.13 16.50
N TYR A 270 6.39 7.36 15.42
CA TYR A 270 5.17 7.01 14.72
C TYR A 270 5.02 5.48 14.66
N LEU A 271 3.80 5.01 14.83
CA LEU A 271 3.40 3.71 14.31
C LEU A 271 3.30 3.84 12.79
N ARG A 272 4.11 3.06 12.08
CA ARG A 272 3.93 2.83 10.65
C ARG A 272 3.11 1.57 10.45
N VAL A 273 2.01 1.66 9.69
CA VAL A 273 1.24 0.52 9.19
C VAL A 273 1.35 0.48 7.68
N ASP A 274 1.85 -0.63 7.14
CA ASP A 274 1.67 -0.94 5.73
C ASP A 274 0.36 -1.70 5.60
N TRP A 275 -0.70 -1.00 5.18
CA TRP A 275 -1.99 -1.62 4.92
C TRP A 275 -1.96 -2.23 3.53
N GLN A 276 -2.02 -3.56 3.47
CA GLN A 276 -1.72 -4.36 2.29
C GLN A 276 -3.00 -5.00 1.78
N THR A 277 -3.20 -4.97 0.46
CA THR A 277 -4.21 -5.79 -0.22
C THR A 277 -3.59 -6.67 -1.28
N LEU A 278 -4.23 -7.80 -1.54
CA LEU A 278 -3.80 -8.75 -2.55
C LEU A 278 -5.02 -9.14 -3.39
N ARG A 279 -4.90 -9.05 -4.71
CA ARG A 279 -6.01 -9.28 -5.64
C ARG A 279 -5.53 -10.01 -6.89
N ARG A 280 -6.26 -11.03 -7.34
CA ARG A 280 -6.07 -11.58 -8.69
C ARG A 280 -6.82 -10.72 -9.70
N MET A 281 -6.12 -10.32 -10.76
CA MET A 281 -6.69 -9.57 -11.87
C MET A 281 -7.31 -10.52 -12.91
N PRO A 282 -8.54 -10.27 -13.38
CA PRO A 282 -9.33 -11.26 -14.12
C PRO A 282 -8.84 -11.54 -15.55
N LYS A 283 -8.24 -10.56 -16.24
CA LYS A 283 -7.78 -10.71 -17.63
C LYS A 283 -6.39 -11.32 -17.70
N SER A 284 -5.41 -10.72 -17.03
CA SER A 284 -4.01 -11.16 -17.07
C SER A 284 -3.72 -12.35 -16.16
N ARG A 285 -4.62 -12.67 -15.23
CA ARG A 285 -4.44 -13.68 -14.15
C ARG A 285 -3.31 -13.35 -13.16
N ALA A 286 -2.61 -12.24 -13.38
CA ALA A 286 -1.60 -11.70 -12.48
C ALA A 286 -2.19 -11.37 -11.11
N ILE A 287 -1.33 -11.34 -10.10
CA ILE A 287 -1.72 -10.95 -8.75
C ILE A 287 -1.07 -9.60 -8.45
N VAL A 288 -1.90 -8.63 -8.08
CA VAL A 288 -1.45 -7.34 -7.59
C VAL A 288 -1.45 -7.35 -6.08
N PHE A 289 -0.28 -7.08 -5.50
CA PHE A 289 -0.08 -6.72 -4.11
C PHE A 289 0.07 -5.20 -4.05
N ASN A 290 -0.87 -4.50 -3.41
CA ASN A 290 -0.74 -3.07 -3.17
C ASN A 290 -0.67 -2.77 -1.68
N PHE A 291 0.02 -1.70 -1.31
CA PHE A 291 0.04 -1.26 0.07
C PHE A 291 0.17 0.24 0.23
N LYS A 292 -0.45 0.76 1.29
CA LYS A 292 -0.33 2.14 1.74
C LYS A 292 0.47 2.19 3.04
N ALA A 293 1.53 2.99 3.07
CA ALA A 293 2.21 3.34 4.31
C ALA A 293 1.42 4.43 5.04
N LEU A 294 0.96 4.11 6.24
CA LEU A 294 0.18 4.99 7.11
C LEU A 294 0.97 5.25 8.38
N PHE A 295 0.98 6.49 8.84
CA PHE A 295 1.69 6.90 10.03
C PHE A 295 0.71 7.43 11.07
N THR A 296 0.85 6.98 12.31
CA THR A 296 0.09 7.49 13.46
C THR A 296 1.09 7.88 14.54
N PRO A 297 1.04 9.11 15.08
CA PRO A 297 1.84 9.48 16.24
C PRO A 297 1.64 8.49 17.38
N ILE A 298 2.72 7.98 17.99
CA ILE A 298 2.60 7.01 19.07
C ILE A 298 1.92 7.60 20.31
N THR A 299 1.96 8.93 20.45
CA THR A 299 1.27 9.68 21.50
C THR A 299 -0.25 9.52 21.47
N ASP A 300 -0.83 9.13 20.33
CA ASP A 300 -2.26 8.85 20.24
C ASP A 300 -2.65 7.63 21.08
N PHE A 301 -1.73 6.65 21.25
CA PHE A 301 -1.99 5.41 21.98
C PHE A 301 -2.44 5.66 23.42
N ARG A 302 -2.00 6.75 24.05
CA ARG A 302 -2.43 7.14 25.40
C ARG A 302 -3.96 7.18 25.53
N ARG A 303 -4.66 7.58 24.46
CA ARG A 303 -6.12 7.73 24.40
C ARG A 303 -6.82 6.54 23.73
N GLU A 304 -6.09 5.53 23.28
CA GLU A 304 -6.64 4.37 22.58
C GLU A 304 -6.73 3.17 23.53
N PRO A 305 -7.94 2.74 23.91
CA PRO A 305 -8.12 1.67 24.87
C PRO A 305 -7.34 0.41 24.49
N TYR A 306 -6.68 -0.21 25.47
CA TYR A 306 -5.94 -1.47 25.38
C TYR A 306 -4.64 -1.41 24.55
N ILE A 307 -4.45 -0.39 23.70
CA ILE A 307 -3.30 -0.31 22.80
C ILE A 307 -1.96 -0.19 23.55
N PRO A 308 -1.79 0.70 24.55
CA PRO A 308 -0.52 0.78 25.27
C PRO A 308 -0.09 -0.55 25.89
N LYS A 309 -1.03 -1.23 26.57
CA LYS A 309 -0.77 -2.51 27.25
C LYS A 309 -0.48 -3.64 26.25
N LEU A 310 -1.22 -3.71 25.14
CA LEU A 310 -0.99 -4.69 24.08
C LEU A 310 0.37 -4.51 23.39
N VAL A 311 0.71 -3.28 22.99
CA VAL A 311 1.98 -2.99 22.30
C VAL A 311 3.15 -3.23 23.24
N LEU A 312 3.04 -2.82 24.50
CA LEU A 312 4.04 -3.11 25.53
C LEU A 312 4.30 -4.62 25.64
N LYS A 313 3.24 -5.43 25.68
CA LYS A 313 3.36 -6.88 25.73
C LYS A 313 4.07 -7.46 24.50
N VAL A 314 3.73 -6.95 23.30
CA VAL A 314 4.36 -7.35 22.05
C VAL A 314 5.85 -7.01 22.03
N LEU A 315 6.24 -5.80 22.44
CA LEU A 315 7.64 -5.37 22.49
C LEU A 315 8.46 -6.20 23.50
N LEU A 316 7.89 -6.50 24.67
CA LEU A 316 8.62 -7.20 25.74
C LEU A 316 8.63 -8.72 25.64
N GLY A 317 7.66 -9.31 24.93
CA GLY A 317 7.51 -10.78 24.87
C GLY A 317 7.39 -11.36 23.47
N GLY A 318 7.45 -10.53 22.42
CA GLY A 318 7.48 -11.02 21.05
C GLY A 318 8.67 -11.95 20.80
N LYS A 319 8.53 -12.89 19.87
CA LYS A 319 9.64 -13.79 19.49
C LYS A 319 10.83 -12.93 19.02
N GLU A 320 11.99 -13.12 19.65
CA GLU A 320 13.21 -12.34 19.41
C GLU A 320 13.53 -12.13 17.93
N SER A 321 13.60 -13.22 17.14
CA SER A 321 13.87 -13.14 15.70
C SER A 321 12.89 -12.24 14.92
N ILE A 322 11.64 -12.16 15.35
CA ILE A 322 10.61 -11.32 14.72
C ILE A 322 10.77 -9.86 15.15
N MET A 323 11.11 -9.62 16.42
CA MET A 323 11.34 -8.27 16.94
C MET A 323 12.62 -7.66 16.37
N GLU A 324 13.68 -8.45 16.22
CA GLU A 324 14.90 -8.06 15.50
C GLU A 324 14.60 -7.70 14.04
N TYR A 325 13.83 -8.53 13.32
CA TYR A 325 13.42 -8.24 11.96
C TYR A 325 12.57 -6.96 11.85
N LYS A 326 11.67 -6.71 12.82
CA LYS A 326 10.88 -5.48 12.90
C LYS A 326 11.71 -4.24 13.23
N ASN A 327 12.91 -4.46 13.78
CA ASN A 327 13.90 -3.44 14.09
C ASN A 327 13.34 -2.26 14.92
N THR A 328 12.61 -2.54 16.01
CA THR A 328 11.99 -1.50 16.87
C THR A 328 12.93 -0.93 17.92
N ARG A 329 14.10 -1.55 18.14
CA ARG A 329 15.04 -1.22 19.23
C ARG A 329 15.41 0.26 19.30
N HIS A 330 15.58 0.92 18.15
CA HIS A 330 15.99 2.32 18.06
C HIS A 330 15.02 3.33 18.72
N VAL A 331 13.77 2.95 18.98
CA VAL A 331 12.79 3.81 19.69
C VAL A 331 12.37 3.28 21.06
N GLU A 332 12.69 2.03 21.39
CA GLU A 332 12.16 1.33 22.57
C GLU A 332 12.50 1.99 23.91
N HIS A 333 13.65 2.66 24.03
CA HIS A 333 14.07 3.39 25.24
C HIS A 333 13.14 4.55 25.60
N LYS A 334 12.43 5.12 24.61
CA LYS A 334 11.39 6.15 24.83
C LYS A 334 10.01 5.53 24.90
N VAL A 335 9.72 4.60 23.98
CA VAL A 335 8.39 4.03 23.81
C VAL A 335 7.98 3.14 24.99
N ILE A 336 8.83 2.23 25.45
CA ILE A 336 8.46 1.27 26.51
C ILE A 336 8.07 1.98 27.82
N PRO A 337 8.84 2.96 28.33
CA PRO A 337 8.43 3.73 29.51
C PRO A 337 7.07 4.42 29.34
N ALA A 338 6.84 5.04 28.18
CA ALA A 338 5.59 5.74 27.89
C ALA A 338 4.40 4.78 27.83
N LEU A 339 4.54 3.62 27.18
CA LEU A 339 3.46 2.62 27.13
C LEU A 339 3.13 2.06 28.51
N LYS A 340 4.13 1.89 29.40
CA LYS A 340 3.91 1.49 30.80
C LYS A 340 3.09 2.53 31.57
N GLU A 341 3.47 3.80 31.45
CA GLU A 341 2.75 4.92 32.05
C GLU A 341 1.31 4.96 31.56
N TRP A 342 1.10 4.98 30.23
CA TRP A 342 -0.23 5.09 29.64
C TRP A 342 -1.11 3.87 29.92
N ALA A 343 -0.54 2.66 29.94
CA ALA A 343 -1.30 1.46 30.31
C ALA A 343 -1.85 1.56 31.74
N LYS A 344 -1.02 2.05 32.68
CA LYS A 344 -1.43 2.26 34.07
C LYS A 344 -2.48 3.37 34.19
N GLU A 345 -2.32 4.48 33.47
CA GLU A 345 -3.31 5.56 33.44
C GLU A 345 -4.67 5.07 32.94
N GLN A 346 -4.70 4.29 31.85
CA GLN A 346 -5.94 3.72 31.32
C GLN A 346 -6.65 2.81 32.34
N GLU A 347 -5.89 2.08 33.16
CA GLU A 347 -6.42 1.26 34.25
C GLU A 347 -6.94 2.10 35.43
N GLU A 348 -6.26 3.20 35.78
CA GLU A 348 -6.62 4.10 36.88
C GLU A 348 -7.90 4.89 36.58
N ILE A 349 -8.06 5.36 35.33
CA ILE A 349 -9.26 6.10 34.89
C ILE A 349 -10.43 5.17 34.49
N GLY A 350 -10.23 3.85 34.54
CA GLY A 350 -11.26 2.85 34.21
C GLY A 350 -11.52 2.67 32.71
N LEU A 351 -10.64 3.16 31.84
CA LEU A 351 -10.74 2.95 30.38
C LEU A 351 -10.46 1.49 30.01
N VAL A 352 -9.57 0.83 30.75
CA VAL A 352 -9.22 -0.59 30.59
C VAL A 352 -9.35 -1.29 31.96
N PRO A 353 -10.01 -2.45 32.06
CA PRO A 353 -10.05 -3.22 33.31
C PRO A 353 -8.65 -3.67 33.76
N LYS A 354 -8.35 -3.56 35.06
CA LYS A 354 -7.07 -3.98 35.66
C LYS A 354 -6.75 -5.46 35.46
N ASP A 355 -7.78 -6.31 35.42
CA ASP A 355 -7.70 -7.74 35.21
C ASP A 355 -7.70 -8.15 33.73
N TRP A 356 -7.73 -7.19 32.80
CA TRP A 356 -7.63 -7.49 31.37
C TRP A 356 -6.27 -8.12 31.04
N LYS A 357 -6.33 -9.32 30.47
CA LYS A 357 -5.18 -10.07 29.96
C LYS A 357 -4.89 -9.68 28.52
N GLU A 358 -3.62 -9.42 28.21
CA GLU A 358 -3.23 -9.02 26.88
C GLU A 358 -3.54 -10.13 25.88
N ARG A 359 -4.20 -9.75 24.79
CA ARG A 359 -4.60 -10.64 23.70
C ARG A 359 -4.86 -9.79 22.46
N THR A 360 -4.92 -10.43 21.30
CA THR A 360 -5.42 -9.78 20.09
C THR A 360 -6.81 -9.19 20.36
N LEU A 361 -7.02 -7.92 20.02
CA LEU A 361 -8.28 -7.22 20.29
C LEU A 361 -9.41 -7.82 19.45
N ASN A 362 -10.63 -7.81 20.01
CA ASN A 362 -11.81 -8.32 19.31
C ASN A 362 -12.10 -7.54 18.01
N GLU A 363 -11.76 -6.25 17.99
CA GLU A 363 -11.97 -5.36 16.85
C GLU A 363 -10.77 -5.33 15.89
N ASP A 364 -9.76 -6.21 16.07
CA ASP A 364 -8.58 -6.30 15.20
C ASP A 364 -8.99 -6.14 13.72
N PRO A 365 -8.43 -5.16 12.98
CA PRO A 365 -7.21 -4.43 13.28
C PRO A 365 -7.46 -3.08 13.96
N PHE A 366 -8.56 -2.87 14.68
CA PHE A 366 -8.89 -1.60 15.32
C PHE A 366 -8.94 -1.74 16.84
N TYR A 367 -8.99 -0.60 17.53
CA TYR A 367 -9.22 -0.53 18.97
C TYR A 367 -10.71 -0.25 19.29
N PRO A 368 -11.23 -0.74 20.42
CA PRO A 368 -12.60 -0.47 20.83
C PRO A 368 -12.96 1.01 20.85
N GLY A 369 -14.11 1.35 20.25
CA GLY A 369 -14.61 2.73 20.18
C GLY A 369 -13.96 3.61 19.11
N TRP A 370 -13.10 3.06 18.24
CA TRP A 370 -12.41 3.86 17.20
C TRP A 370 -13.37 4.66 16.31
N LYS A 371 -14.57 4.13 16.03
CA LYS A 371 -15.59 4.82 15.20
C LYS A 371 -16.12 6.11 15.83
N ASP A 372 -16.10 6.23 17.15
CA ASP A 372 -16.58 7.43 17.84
C ASP A 372 -15.56 8.58 17.73
N HIS A 373 -14.27 8.22 17.67
CA HIS A 373 -13.15 9.14 17.50
C HIS A 373 -12.85 9.45 16.03
N TYR A 374 -13.29 8.58 15.12
CA TYR A 374 -13.17 8.72 13.68
C TYR A 374 -14.56 8.87 13.05
N ARG A 375 -15.05 10.10 12.96
CA ARG A 375 -16.15 10.41 12.02
C ARG A 375 -15.64 10.12 10.61
N MET A 376 -15.96 8.94 10.11
CA MET A 376 -15.68 8.59 8.72
C MET A 376 -16.44 9.58 7.84
N HIS A 377 -15.76 10.17 6.86
CA HIS A 377 -16.42 10.93 5.80
C HIS A 377 -17.19 9.93 4.95
N THR A 378 -18.42 9.63 5.34
CA THR A 378 -19.38 8.79 4.60
C THR A 378 -20.07 9.60 3.54
#